data_AF-A0A8J7SQE9-F1
#
_entry.id   AF-A0A8J7SQE9-F1
#
_cell.length_a   1.000
_cell.length_b   1.000
_cell.length_c   1.000
_cell.angle_alpha   90.00
_cell.angle_beta   90.00
_cell.angle_gamma   90.00
#
_symmetry.space_group_name_H-M   'P 1'
#
loop_
_entity.id
_entity.type
_entity.pdbx_description
1 polymer ?
#
loop_
_entity_poly.entity_id
_entity_poly.type
_entity_poly.pdbx_seq_one_letter_code
_entity_poly.pdbx_strand_id
1 'polypeptide(L)'
;METFLGEAADVVPAFFTNDAWMIRQAMGTDGAWLTGGLAMLIGAALVLALYRAVPAIDRHLERTVMVWTYLAIAAVIFVEVIRRFVLSEQAPWSTTLPPFLFLIMTWFGCAYNVRLRTHLAFAEVRMNLPRAGQMMCLILDAVLWLSFCWIVIVTSTRVTANSASNFQILLGTDHVLQWWFLAVVPISFLILAARVLENLLEDIAKYRSGETLITPAVIGGE
;
A
#
# COMPACT_ATOMS: atom_id res chain seq x y z
N MET A 1 -10.51 -11.05 32.29
CA MET A 1 -11.21 -10.62 31.07
C MET A 1 -10.45 -9.40 30.60
N GLU A 2 -9.44 -9.60 29.76
CA GLU A 2 -8.73 -8.46 29.18
C GLU A 2 -9.74 -7.65 28.39
N THR A 3 -9.71 -6.34 28.60
CA THR A 3 -10.61 -5.44 27.87
C THR A 3 -10.10 -5.33 26.44
N PHE A 4 -10.98 -5.05 25.48
CA PHE A 4 -10.60 -4.77 24.08
C PHE A 4 -9.45 -3.76 23.94
N LEU A 5 -9.34 -2.82 24.89
CA LEU A 5 -8.25 -1.84 24.98
C LEU A 5 -6.94 -2.42 25.53
N GLY A 6 -7.01 -3.42 26.41
CA GLY A 6 -5.84 -4.18 26.89
C GLY A 6 -5.24 -5.02 25.78
N GLU A 7 -6.06 -5.80 25.07
CA GLU A 7 -5.61 -6.59 23.91
C GLU A 7 -4.97 -5.71 22.84
N ALA A 8 -5.54 -4.51 22.61
CA ALA A 8 -4.95 -3.51 21.73
C ALA A 8 -3.58 -3.00 22.25
N ALA A 9 -3.45 -2.70 23.54
CA ALA A 9 -2.18 -2.24 24.10
C ALA A 9 -1.06 -3.28 23.94
N ASP A 10 -1.38 -4.57 23.99
CA ASP A 10 -0.41 -5.67 23.93
C ASP A 10 0.12 -5.98 22.51
N VAL A 11 -0.56 -5.51 21.46
CA VAL A 11 -0.08 -5.64 20.08
C VAL A 11 1.19 -4.85 19.86
N VAL A 12 1.30 -3.65 20.44
CA VAL A 12 2.43 -2.75 20.21
C VAL A 12 3.75 -3.33 20.75
N PRO A 13 3.84 -3.80 22.02
CA PRO A 13 5.02 -4.50 22.54
C PRO A 13 5.39 -5.75 21.75
N ALA A 14 4.41 -6.50 21.23
CA ALA A 14 4.67 -7.71 20.45
C ALA A 14 5.45 -7.43 19.14
N PHE A 15 5.30 -6.24 18.54
CA PHE A 15 6.15 -5.84 17.41
C PHE A 15 7.59 -5.50 17.83
N PHE A 16 7.81 -5.11 19.10
CA PHE A 16 9.14 -4.79 19.63
C PHE A 16 9.90 -6.02 20.13
N THR A 17 9.24 -7.15 20.39
CA THR A 17 9.90 -8.40 20.76
C THR A 17 10.60 -9.09 19.58
N ASN A 18 10.33 -8.64 18.34
CA ASN A 18 10.89 -9.18 17.09
C ASN A 18 10.69 -10.71 16.94
N ASP A 19 9.65 -11.26 17.57
CA ASP A 19 9.28 -12.66 17.49
C ASP A 19 8.01 -12.82 16.63
N ALA A 20 8.15 -13.46 15.48
CA ALA A 20 7.07 -13.67 14.52
C ALA A 20 5.90 -14.47 15.10
N TRP A 21 6.15 -15.35 16.08
CA TRP A 21 5.10 -16.10 16.76
C TRP A 21 4.26 -15.21 17.67
N MET A 22 4.90 -14.35 18.45
CA MET A 22 4.22 -13.37 19.31
C MET A 22 3.42 -12.36 18.50
N ILE A 23 3.99 -11.85 17.40
CA ILE A 23 3.29 -10.93 16.49
C ILE A 23 2.04 -11.60 15.91
N ARG A 24 2.14 -12.86 15.48
CA ARG A 24 0.99 -13.62 14.97
C ARG A 24 -0.09 -13.79 16.03
N GLN A 25 0.29 -14.11 17.27
CA GLN A 25 -0.66 -14.29 18.37
C GLN A 25 -1.37 -12.97 18.72
N ALA A 26 -0.60 -11.89 18.85
CA ALA A 26 -1.14 -10.56 19.13
C ALA A 26 -2.07 -10.06 18.02
N MET A 27 -1.68 -10.25 16.76
CA MET A 27 -2.51 -9.87 15.60
C MET A 27 -3.77 -10.73 15.47
N GLY A 28 -3.83 -11.90 16.10
CA GLY A 28 -5.01 -12.77 16.12
C GLY A 28 -6.15 -12.27 17.02
N THR A 29 -5.89 -11.31 17.90
CA THR A 29 -6.89 -10.72 18.82
C THR A 29 -7.83 -9.74 18.10
N ASP A 30 -8.99 -9.46 18.70
CA ASP A 30 -9.91 -8.44 18.19
C ASP A 30 -9.33 -7.03 18.37
N GLY A 31 -8.49 -6.82 19.40
CA GLY A 31 -7.72 -5.58 19.62
C GLY A 31 -6.74 -5.21 18.49
N ALA A 32 -6.39 -6.16 17.61
CA ALA A 32 -5.57 -5.91 16.42
C ALA A 32 -6.19 -4.91 15.43
N TRP A 33 -7.52 -4.81 15.40
CA TRP A 33 -8.22 -3.85 14.55
C TRP A 33 -8.01 -2.41 15.02
N LEU A 34 -8.16 -2.16 16.32
CA LEU A 34 -7.97 -0.82 16.88
C LEU A 34 -6.52 -0.36 16.74
N THR A 35 -5.56 -1.24 17.04
CA THR A 35 -4.13 -0.95 16.90
C THR A 35 -3.72 -0.74 15.46
N GLY A 36 -4.20 -1.57 14.53
CA GLY A 36 -3.95 -1.38 13.11
C GLY A 36 -4.50 -0.06 12.58
N GLY A 37 -5.65 0.39 13.08
CA GLY A 37 -6.25 1.68 12.72
C GLY A 37 -5.41 2.86 13.25
N LEU A 38 -5.02 2.80 14.53
CA LEU A 38 -4.13 3.81 15.13
C LEU A 38 -2.76 3.84 14.45
N ALA A 39 -2.16 2.67 14.20
CA ALA A 39 -0.89 2.53 13.51
C ALA A 39 -0.96 3.06 12.07
N MET A 40 -2.06 2.81 11.36
CA MET A 40 -2.29 3.38 10.04
C MET A 40 -2.32 4.91 10.10
N LEU A 41 -3.10 5.51 10.99
CA LEU A 41 -3.20 6.97 11.09
C LEU A 41 -1.88 7.63 11.50
N ILE A 42 -1.21 7.08 12.51
CA ILE A 42 0.10 7.56 12.97
C ILE A 42 1.14 7.39 11.87
N GLY A 43 1.23 6.22 11.26
CA GLY A 43 2.19 5.94 10.21
C GLY A 43 1.94 6.76 8.95
N ALA A 44 0.68 6.96 8.55
CA ALA A 44 0.33 7.83 7.44
C ALA A 44 0.70 9.30 7.72
N ALA A 45 0.48 9.78 8.95
CA ALA A 45 0.90 11.12 9.37
C ALA A 45 2.43 11.28 9.38
N LEU A 46 3.18 10.26 9.82
CA LEU A 46 4.64 10.24 9.77
C LEU A 46 5.17 10.25 8.33
N VAL A 47 4.58 9.45 7.45
CA VAL A 47 4.92 9.43 6.01
C VAL A 47 4.65 10.80 5.38
N LEU A 48 3.52 11.44 5.72
CA LEU A 48 3.23 12.81 5.26
C LEU A 48 4.26 13.81 5.77
N ALA A 49 4.65 13.72 7.05
CA ALA A 49 5.68 14.58 7.61
C ALA A 49 7.03 14.38 6.90
N LEU A 50 7.38 13.13 6.57
CA LEU A 50 8.57 12.78 5.81
C LEU A 50 8.52 13.37 4.38
N TYR A 51 7.39 13.26 3.69
CA TYR A 51 7.22 13.85 2.35
C TYR A 51 7.31 15.37 2.36
N ARG A 52 6.79 16.02 3.40
CA ARG A 52 6.95 17.47 3.60
C ARG A 52 8.40 17.87 3.90
N ALA A 53 9.11 17.05 4.68
CA ALA A 53 10.52 17.30 5.01
C ALA A 53 11.46 17.04 3.81
N VAL A 54 11.16 16.03 2.99
CA VAL A 54 11.99 15.63 1.85
C VAL A 54 11.12 15.46 0.58
N PRO A 55 10.86 16.55 -0.15
CA PRO A 55 10.03 16.52 -1.38
C PRO A 55 10.61 15.64 -2.50
N ALA A 56 11.92 15.35 -2.45
CA ALA A 56 12.56 14.47 -3.42
C ALA A 56 12.09 13.01 -3.28
N ILE A 57 11.87 12.53 -2.05
CA ILE A 57 11.36 11.18 -1.77
C ILE A 57 9.94 11.08 -2.27
N ASP A 58 9.12 12.06 -1.91
CA ASP A 58 7.75 12.20 -2.36
C ASP A 58 7.63 12.09 -3.89
N ARG A 59 8.49 12.77 -4.66
CA ARG A 59 8.38 12.79 -6.12
C ARG A 59 8.84 11.51 -6.82
N HIS A 60 9.80 10.78 -6.25
CA HIS A 60 10.50 9.71 -6.96
C HIS A 60 10.27 8.31 -6.40
N LEU A 61 9.88 8.16 -5.13
CA LEU A 61 9.86 6.84 -4.47
C LEU A 61 8.94 5.87 -5.19
N GLU A 62 7.66 6.21 -5.37
CA GLU A 62 6.70 5.30 -6.00
C GLU A 62 7.07 5.02 -7.46
N ARG A 63 7.47 6.06 -8.22
CA ARG A 63 7.88 5.91 -9.62
C ARG A 63 9.10 5.02 -9.78
N THR A 64 10.10 5.20 -8.93
CA THR A 64 11.34 4.44 -8.95
C THR A 64 11.05 2.97 -8.65
N VAL A 65 10.27 2.67 -7.60
CA VAL A 65 9.89 1.30 -7.25
C VAL A 65 9.13 0.63 -8.40
N MET A 66 8.16 1.32 -9.01
CA MET A 66 7.43 0.79 -10.17
C MET A 66 8.35 0.44 -11.35
N VAL A 67 9.23 1.37 -11.75
CA VAL A 67 10.12 1.17 -12.89
C VAL A 67 11.11 0.03 -12.63
N TRP A 68 11.74 -0.01 -11.45
CA TRP A 68 12.69 -1.07 -11.11
C TRP A 68 12.03 -2.44 -11.04
N THR A 69 10.86 -2.55 -10.43
CA THR A 69 10.12 -3.83 -10.37
C THR A 69 9.67 -4.29 -11.75
N TYR A 70 9.21 -3.37 -12.61
CA TYR A 70 8.87 -3.67 -14.00
C TYR A 70 10.08 -4.19 -14.79
N LEU A 71 11.22 -3.50 -14.70
CA LEU A 71 12.45 -3.90 -15.38
C LEU A 71 12.97 -5.25 -14.84
N ALA A 72 12.85 -5.49 -13.54
CA ALA A 72 13.21 -6.77 -12.93
C ALA A 72 12.34 -7.93 -13.46
N ILE A 73 11.03 -7.74 -13.56
CA ILE A 73 10.11 -8.73 -14.15
C ILE A 73 10.50 -9.01 -15.61
N ALA A 74 10.71 -7.95 -16.40
CA ALA A 74 11.10 -8.07 -17.80
C ALA A 74 12.43 -8.82 -17.96
N ALA A 75 13.43 -8.52 -17.12
CA ALA A 75 14.72 -9.19 -17.13
C ALA A 75 14.60 -10.69 -16.79
N VAL A 76 13.81 -11.05 -15.76
CA VAL A 76 13.57 -12.45 -15.40
C VAL A 76 12.92 -13.19 -16.57
N ILE A 77 11.86 -12.65 -17.15
CA ILE A 77 11.16 -13.27 -18.28
C ILE A 77 12.11 -13.41 -19.48
N PHE A 78 12.90 -12.38 -19.80
CA PHE A 78 13.85 -12.40 -20.90
C PHE A 78 14.91 -13.50 -20.74
N VAL A 79 15.51 -13.62 -19.57
CA VAL A 79 16.50 -14.68 -19.28
C VAL A 79 15.86 -16.06 -19.40
N GLU A 80 14.65 -16.25 -18.88
CA GLU A 80 13.99 -17.55 -18.93
C GLU A 80 13.55 -17.95 -20.34
N VAL A 81 13.20 -16.99 -21.20
CA VAL A 81 12.98 -17.27 -22.63
C VAL A 81 14.26 -17.84 -23.25
N ILE A 82 15.43 -17.24 -22.99
CA ILE A 82 16.72 -17.76 -23.50
C ILE A 82 16.98 -19.16 -22.95
N ARG A 83 16.88 -19.36 -21.63
CA ARG A 83 17.15 -20.66 -21.00
C ARG A 83 16.22 -21.75 -21.52
N ARG A 84 14.95 -21.43 -21.71
CA ARG A 84 13.96 -22.38 -22.19
C ARG A 84 14.19 -22.81 -23.63
N PHE A 85 14.51 -21.88 -24.52
CA PHE A 85 14.63 -22.18 -25.95
C PHE A 85 16.04 -22.57 -26.40
N VAL A 86 17.09 -22.11 -25.70
CA VAL A 86 18.49 -22.42 -26.05
C VAL A 86 19.05 -23.56 -25.21
N LEU A 87 18.78 -23.55 -23.90
CA LEU A 87 19.36 -24.53 -22.96
C LEU A 87 18.40 -25.68 -22.62
N SER A 88 17.13 -25.61 -23.05
CA SER A 88 16.06 -26.56 -22.68
C SER A 88 15.90 -26.73 -21.16
N GLU A 89 16.22 -25.70 -20.39
CA GLU A 89 16.14 -25.68 -18.92
C GLU A 89 15.23 -24.54 -18.42
N GLN A 90 14.71 -24.67 -17.19
CA GLN A 90 13.88 -23.65 -16.55
C GLN A 90 14.20 -23.55 -15.05
N ALA A 91 14.36 -22.33 -14.52
CA ALA A 91 14.47 -22.15 -13.07
C ALA A 91 13.09 -22.30 -12.40
N PRO A 92 12.97 -23.07 -11.31
CA PRO A 92 11.70 -23.19 -10.58
C PRO A 92 11.18 -21.84 -10.03
N TRP A 93 12.07 -21.02 -9.46
CA TRP A 93 11.72 -19.71 -8.89
C TRP A 93 11.29 -18.66 -9.92
N SER A 94 11.61 -18.86 -11.19
CA SER A 94 11.33 -17.85 -12.22
C SER A 94 9.83 -17.74 -12.55
N THR A 95 9.04 -18.73 -12.15
CA THR A 95 7.58 -18.72 -12.27
C THR A 95 6.88 -18.10 -11.06
N THR A 96 7.55 -18.07 -9.90
CA THR A 96 6.97 -17.66 -8.62
C THR A 96 7.39 -16.25 -8.22
N LEU A 97 8.62 -15.82 -8.55
CA LEU A 97 9.12 -14.49 -8.25
C LEU A 97 8.40 -13.35 -9.02
N PRO A 98 8.13 -13.45 -10.33
CA PRO A 98 7.50 -12.35 -11.07
C PRO A 98 6.12 -11.93 -10.54
N PRO A 99 5.22 -12.85 -10.13
CA PRO A 99 3.99 -12.47 -9.44
C PRO A 99 4.21 -11.64 -8.17
N PHE A 100 5.23 -11.92 -7.35
CA PHE A 100 5.55 -11.11 -6.17
C PHE A 100 6.12 -9.75 -6.55
N LEU A 101 6.97 -9.67 -7.57
CA LEU A 101 7.44 -8.38 -8.09
C LEU A 101 6.30 -7.55 -8.68
N PHE A 102 5.36 -8.20 -9.37
CA PHE A 102 4.16 -7.57 -9.91
C PHE A 102 3.24 -7.08 -8.79
N LEU A 103 3.12 -7.81 -7.68
CA LEU A 103 2.42 -7.38 -6.48
C LEU A 103 2.99 -6.06 -5.95
N ILE A 104 4.31 -5.98 -5.80
CA ILE A 104 5.00 -4.75 -5.37
C ILE A 104 4.71 -3.61 -6.35
N MET A 105 4.94 -3.84 -7.64
CA MET A 105 4.69 -2.84 -8.69
C MET A 105 3.26 -2.30 -8.64
N THR A 106 2.27 -3.18 -8.48
CA THR A 106 0.85 -2.83 -8.51
C THR A 106 0.44 -2.00 -7.30
N TRP A 107 0.92 -2.33 -6.10
CA TRP A 107 0.54 -1.57 -4.90
C TRP A 107 1.20 -0.19 -4.83
N PHE A 108 2.47 -0.08 -5.21
CA PHE A 108 3.11 1.22 -5.35
C PHE A 108 2.49 2.05 -6.49
N GLY A 109 2.09 1.40 -7.59
CA GLY A 109 1.35 2.07 -8.67
C GLY A 109 -0.04 2.54 -8.26
N CYS A 110 -0.72 1.78 -7.39
CA CYS A 110 -1.97 2.21 -6.78
C CYS A 110 -1.78 3.49 -5.95
N ALA A 111 -0.75 3.52 -5.08
CA ALA A 111 -0.42 4.71 -4.29
C ALA A 111 -0.13 5.93 -5.16
N TYR A 112 0.64 5.73 -6.23
CA TYR A 112 0.94 6.78 -7.21
C TYR A 112 -0.31 7.28 -7.96
N ASN A 113 -1.19 6.38 -8.39
CA ASN A 113 -2.43 6.75 -9.09
C ASN A 113 -3.43 7.47 -8.18
N VAL A 114 -3.48 7.12 -6.89
CA VAL A 114 -4.28 7.86 -5.91
C VAL A 114 -3.78 9.29 -5.77
N ARG A 115 -2.46 9.49 -5.67
CA ARG A 115 -1.87 10.85 -5.66
C ARG A 115 -2.25 11.65 -6.91
N LEU A 116 -2.13 11.05 -8.09
CA LEU A 116 -2.49 11.72 -9.35
C LEU A 116 -4.00 11.84 -9.60
N ARG A 117 -4.83 11.22 -8.75
CA ARG A 117 -6.29 11.18 -8.90
C ARG A 117 -6.76 10.62 -10.24
N THR A 118 -5.99 9.68 -10.80
CA THR A 118 -6.30 8.99 -12.07
C THR A 118 -7.18 7.77 -11.87
N HIS A 119 -7.77 7.61 -10.68
CA HIS A 119 -8.75 6.55 -10.45
C HIS A 119 -9.97 6.79 -11.32
N LEU A 120 -10.55 5.71 -11.85
CA LEU A 120 -11.74 5.77 -12.68
C LEU A 120 -12.88 6.41 -11.87
N ALA A 121 -13.22 7.65 -12.21
CA ALA A 121 -14.29 8.41 -11.59
C ALA A 121 -15.21 8.97 -12.67
N PHE A 122 -16.50 9.06 -12.34
CA PHE A 122 -17.48 9.77 -13.16
C PHE A 122 -17.29 11.28 -12.99
N ALA A 123 -16.20 11.81 -13.53
CA ALA A 123 -15.84 13.23 -13.42
C ALA A 123 -16.97 14.11 -13.93
N GLU A 124 -17.59 13.77 -15.07
CA GLU A 124 -18.68 14.55 -15.66
C GLU A 124 -19.90 14.70 -14.73
N VAL A 125 -20.29 13.62 -14.05
CA VAL A 125 -21.40 13.66 -13.09
C VAL A 125 -21.04 14.52 -11.89
N ARG A 126 -19.80 14.42 -11.41
CA ARG A 126 -19.32 15.17 -10.24
C ARG A 126 -19.18 16.67 -10.54
N MET A 127 -18.77 17.04 -11.75
CA MET A 127 -18.67 18.44 -12.18
C MET A 127 -20.03 19.15 -12.19
N ASN A 128 -21.10 18.41 -12.46
CA ASN A 128 -22.47 18.94 -12.47
C ASN A 128 -23.09 19.12 -11.07
N LEU A 129 -22.43 18.65 -10.01
CA LEU A 129 -22.92 18.81 -8.64
C LEU A 129 -22.58 20.20 -8.07
N PRO A 130 -23.41 20.74 -7.14
CA PRO A 130 -23.05 21.93 -6.38
C PRO A 130 -21.78 21.68 -5.56
N ARG A 131 -21.06 22.75 -5.20
CA ARG A 131 -19.76 22.67 -4.48
C ARG A 131 -19.78 21.76 -3.25
N ALA A 132 -20.85 21.80 -2.47
CA ALA A 132 -21.02 20.92 -1.32
C ALA A 132 -21.14 19.44 -1.73
N GLY A 133 -21.85 19.15 -2.83
CA GLY A 133 -21.96 17.80 -3.39
C GLY A 133 -20.63 17.26 -3.91
N GLN A 134 -19.82 18.09 -4.58
CA GLN A 134 -18.46 17.74 -4.99
C GLN A 134 -17.59 17.36 -3.78
N MET A 135 -17.62 18.18 -2.74
CA MET A 135 -16.86 17.93 -1.52
C MET A 135 -17.34 16.66 -0.80
N MET A 136 -18.65 16.41 -0.75
CA MET A 136 -19.19 15.17 -0.18
C MET A 136 -18.70 13.93 -0.92
N CYS A 137 -18.64 13.97 -2.26
CA CYS A 137 -18.09 12.86 -3.04
C CYS A 137 -16.59 12.64 -2.74
N LEU A 138 -15.80 13.70 -2.65
CA LEU A 138 -14.37 13.60 -2.33
C LEU A 138 -14.13 13.05 -0.92
N ILE A 139 -14.93 13.50 0.07
CA ILE A 139 -14.87 12.96 1.43
C ILE A 139 -15.28 11.49 1.45
N LEU A 140 -16.34 11.12 0.72
CA LEU A 140 -16.78 9.73 0.61
C LEU A 140 -15.66 8.86 0.04
N ASP A 141 -15.02 9.28 -1.05
CA ASP A 141 -13.90 8.55 -1.64
C ASP A 141 -12.76 8.39 -0.63
N ALA A 142 -12.41 9.45 0.10
CA ALA A 142 -11.35 9.41 1.12
C ALA A 142 -11.69 8.44 2.27
N VAL A 143 -12.94 8.45 2.76
CA VAL A 143 -13.40 7.53 3.80
C VAL A 143 -13.37 6.09 3.32
N LEU A 144 -13.82 5.83 2.09
CA LEU A 144 -13.80 4.48 1.50
C LEU A 144 -12.36 3.98 1.33
N TRP A 145 -11.47 4.81 0.81
CA TRP A 145 -10.05 4.46 0.67
C TRP A 145 -9.37 4.21 2.02
N LEU A 146 -9.58 5.07 3.02
CA LEU A 146 -9.00 4.87 4.36
C LEU A 146 -9.54 3.62 5.04
N SER A 147 -10.84 3.35 4.92
CA SER A 147 -11.46 2.13 5.46
C SER A 147 -10.87 0.89 4.80
N PHE A 148 -10.68 0.92 3.48
CA PHE A 148 -10.05 -0.18 2.74
C PHE A 148 -8.59 -0.36 3.15
N CYS A 149 -7.82 0.72 3.29
CA CYS A 149 -6.44 0.66 3.78
C CYS A 149 -6.36 0.03 5.16
N TRP A 150 -7.27 0.39 6.07
CA TRP A 150 -7.30 -0.17 7.42
C TRP A 150 -7.50 -1.69 7.40
N ILE A 151 -8.48 -2.18 6.63
CA ILE A 151 -8.73 -3.62 6.48
C ILE A 151 -7.50 -4.34 5.92
N VAL A 152 -6.90 -3.79 4.86
CA VAL A 152 -5.77 -4.44 4.20
C VAL A 152 -4.53 -4.43 5.10
N ILE A 153 -4.24 -3.36 5.82
CA ILE A 153 -3.08 -3.31 6.73
C ILE A 153 -3.21 -4.39 7.81
N VAL A 154 -4.36 -4.53 8.47
CA VAL A 154 -4.55 -5.54 9.52
C VAL A 154 -4.44 -6.96 8.94
N THR A 155 -5.15 -7.24 7.86
CA THR A 155 -5.20 -8.58 7.25
C THR A 155 -3.87 -8.98 6.62
N SER A 156 -3.22 -8.10 5.86
CA SER A 156 -1.91 -8.38 5.25
C SER A 156 -0.80 -8.53 6.29
N THR A 157 -0.86 -7.79 7.41
CA THR A 157 0.07 -7.96 8.53
C THR A 157 -0.14 -9.32 9.21
N ARG A 158 -1.39 -9.77 9.41
CA ARG A 158 -1.69 -11.13 9.88
C ARG A 158 -1.10 -12.20 8.97
N VAL A 159 -1.28 -12.06 7.65
CA VAL A 159 -0.74 -13.00 6.66
C VAL A 159 0.79 -12.99 6.64
N THR A 160 1.41 -11.82 6.74
CA THR A 160 2.87 -11.67 6.79
C THR A 160 3.46 -12.30 8.05
N ALA A 161 2.86 -12.03 9.22
CA ALA A 161 3.27 -12.64 10.49
C ALA A 161 3.08 -14.15 10.49
N ASN A 162 1.99 -14.65 9.90
CA ASN A 162 1.77 -16.08 9.71
C ASN A 162 2.86 -16.72 8.84
N SER A 163 3.19 -16.09 7.71
CA SER A 163 4.23 -16.55 6.79
C SER A 163 5.62 -16.58 7.46
N ALA A 164 5.93 -15.54 8.25
CA ALA A 164 7.16 -15.48 9.03
C ALA A 164 7.21 -16.56 10.14
N SER A 165 6.12 -16.77 10.88
CA SER A 165 6.06 -17.77 11.97
C SER A 165 6.20 -19.21 11.48
N ASN A 166 5.79 -19.48 10.24
CA ASN A 166 5.84 -20.81 9.62
C ASN A 166 7.12 -21.00 8.79
N PHE A 167 8.04 -20.03 8.76
CA PHE A 167 9.24 -20.02 7.93
C PHE A 167 8.95 -20.40 6.47
N GLN A 168 7.89 -19.84 5.90
CA GLN A 168 7.47 -20.15 4.53
C GLN A 168 8.52 -19.66 3.53
N ILE A 169 9.02 -20.59 2.72
CA ILE A 169 10.01 -20.32 1.68
C ILE A 169 9.28 -20.06 0.36
N LEU A 170 9.78 -19.10 -0.41
CA LEU A 170 9.31 -18.85 -1.77
C LEU A 170 9.56 -20.10 -2.63
N LEU A 171 8.50 -20.63 -3.22
CA LEU A 171 8.56 -21.85 -4.03
C LEU A 171 9.64 -21.73 -5.12
N GLY A 172 10.52 -22.72 -5.19
CA GLY A 172 11.61 -22.78 -6.17
C GLY A 172 12.91 -22.09 -5.75
N THR A 173 12.99 -21.56 -4.51
CA THR A 173 14.21 -21.03 -3.90
C THR A 173 14.55 -21.80 -2.61
N ASP A 174 15.82 -21.79 -2.20
CA ASP A 174 16.27 -22.54 -1.01
C ASP A 174 16.33 -21.68 0.26
N HIS A 175 16.48 -20.35 0.13
CA HIS A 175 16.78 -19.46 1.25
C HIS A 175 15.99 -18.13 1.24
N VAL A 176 15.01 -17.98 0.35
CA VAL A 176 14.23 -16.73 0.26
C VAL A 176 12.91 -16.90 0.99
N LEU A 177 12.73 -16.16 2.07
CA LEU A 177 11.49 -16.20 2.86
C LEU A 177 10.39 -15.40 2.16
N GLN A 178 9.19 -15.98 2.09
CA GLN A 178 8.04 -15.38 1.41
C GLN A 178 7.56 -14.09 2.09
N TRP A 179 7.72 -13.99 3.42
CA TRP A 179 7.26 -12.82 4.18
C TRP A 179 7.96 -11.51 3.78
N TRP A 180 9.17 -11.55 3.21
CA TRP A 180 9.85 -10.36 2.70
C TRP A 180 9.04 -9.64 1.62
N PHE A 181 8.37 -10.39 0.75
CA PHE A 181 7.52 -9.83 -0.29
C PHE A 181 6.13 -9.47 0.25
N LEU A 182 5.58 -10.27 1.17
CA LEU A 182 4.27 -10.02 1.75
C LEU A 182 4.25 -8.78 2.66
N ALA A 183 5.36 -8.48 3.35
CA ALA A 183 5.52 -7.29 4.18
C ALA A 183 5.41 -5.98 3.37
N VAL A 184 5.66 -6.04 2.06
CA VAL A 184 5.53 -4.88 1.19
C VAL A 184 4.07 -4.43 1.07
N VAL A 185 3.10 -5.34 1.20
CA VAL A 185 1.67 -5.02 1.13
C VAL A 185 1.25 -4.03 2.22
N PRO A 186 1.40 -4.31 3.53
CA PRO A 186 1.00 -3.35 4.57
C PRO A 186 1.78 -2.03 4.48
N ILE A 187 3.06 -2.06 4.07
CA ILE A 187 3.87 -0.86 3.84
C ILE A 187 3.29 -0.01 2.70
N SER A 188 2.94 -0.63 1.58
CA SER A 188 2.40 0.09 0.41
C SER A 188 1.04 0.70 0.72
N PHE A 189 0.20 -0.01 1.49
CA PHE A 189 -1.08 0.52 1.95
C PHE A 189 -0.96 1.63 3.00
N LEU A 190 0.12 1.64 3.79
CA LEU A 190 0.42 2.77 4.67
C LEU A 190 0.77 4.03 3.87
N ILE A 191 1.57 3.88 2.81
CA ILE A 191 1.88 4.97 1.88
C ILE A 191 0.61 5.42 1.16
N LEU A 192 -0.21 4.49 0.68
CA LEU A 192 -1.52 4.79 0.07
C LEU A 192 -2.41 5.60 1.01
N ALA A 193 -2.52 5.22 2.28
CA ALA A 193 -3.27 5.98 3.29
C ALA A 193 -2.71 7.40 3.47
N ALA A 194 -1.38 7.56 3.46
CA ALA A 194 -0.75 8.87 3.48
C ALA A 194 -1.15 9.73 2.27
N ARG A 195 -1.16 9.16 1.06
CA ARG A 195 -1.61 9.85 -0.18
C ARG A 195 -3.08 10.25 -0.14
N VAL A 196 -3.94 9.40 0.43
CA VAL A 196 -5.36 9.72 0.59
C VAL A 196 -5.54 10.90 1.55
N LEU A 197 -4.79 10.92 2.66
CA LEU A 197 -4.81 12.03 3.61
C LEU A 197 -4.24 13.32 2.99
N GLU A 198 -3.16 13.23 2.20
CA GLU A 198 -2.61 14.36 1.44
C GLU A 198 -3.68 14.99 0.54
N ASN A 199 -4.32 14.16 -0.28
CA ASN A 199 -5.39 14.58 -1.17
C ASN A 199 -6.57 15.20 -0.42
N LEU A 200 -6.98 14.60 0.70
CA LEU A 200 -8.08 15.12 1.51
C LEU A 200 -7.75 16.50 2.12
N LEU A 201 -6.51 16.69 2.58
CA LEU A 201 -6.06 17.98 3.12
C LEU A 201 -6.04 19.07 2.03
N GLU A 202 -5.60 18.73 0.82
CA GLU A 202 -5.67 19.64 -0.32
C GLU A 202 -7.11 19.99 -0.70
N ASP A 203 -8.03 19.02 -0.69
CA ASP A 203 -9.43 19.23 -1.02
C ASP A 203 -10.13 20.14 0.00
N ILE A 204 -9.83 19.95 1.30
CA ILE A 204 -10.33 20.82 2.36
C ILE A 204 -9.76 22.24 2.22
N ALA A 205 -8.48 22.37 1.86
CA ALA A 205 -7.86 23.68 1.63
C ALA A 205 -8.52 24.43 0.47
N LYS A 206 -8.73 23.76 -0.67
CA LYS A 206 -9.42 24.31 -1.85
C LYS A 206 -10.89 24.67 -1.56
N TYR A 207 -11.57 23.85 -0.77
CA TYR A 207 -12.94 24.15 -0.33
C TYR A 207 -13.01 25.44 0.48
N ARG A 208 -12.02 25.68 1.35
CA ARG A 208 -11.92 26.89 2.19
C ARG A 208 -11.48 28.13 1.41
N SER A 209 -10.56 27.99 0.46
CA SER A 209 -10.06 29.12 -0.35
C SER A 209 -11.04 29.57 -1.43
N GLY A 210 -12.08 28.78 -1.71
CA GLY A 210 -13.06 29.11 -2.73
C GLY A 210 -12.60 28.71 -4.14
N GLU A 211 -11.50 27.97 -4.28
CA GLU A 211 -10.99 27.45 -5.56
C GLU A 211 -11.83 26.30 -6.13
N THR A 212 -11.61 25.98 -7.41
CA THR A 212 -12.27 24.85 -8.09
C THR A 212 -11.79 23.52 -7.50
N LEU A 213 -12.74 22.69 -7.03
CA LEU A 213 -12.44 21.43 -6.35
C LEU A 213 -12.00 20.33 -7.31
N ILE A 214 -12.66 20.24 -8.45
CA ILE A 214 -12.41 19.20 -9.46
C ILE A 214 -11.94 19.92 -10.73
N THR A 215 -10.72 19.62 -11.14
CA THR A 215 -10.20 20.02 -12.44
C THR A 215 -10.21 18.78 -13.32
N PRO A 216 -10.82 18.80 -14.51
CA PRO A 216 -10.78 17.66 -15.41
C PRO A 216 -9.32 17.36 -15.77
N ALA A 217 -8.90 16.12 -15.55
CA ALA A 217 -7.61 15.64 -16.02
C ALA A 217 -7.63 15.66 -17.55
N VAL A 218 -7.03 16.68 -18.16
CA VAL A 218 -6.79 16.69 -19.61
C VAL A 218 -5.72 15.63 -19.87
N ILE A 219 -6.06 14.62 -20.66
CA ILE A 219 -5.09 13.62 -21.12
C ILE A 219 -4.03 14.38 -21.94
N GLY A 220 -2.89 14.69 -21.32
CA GLY A 220 -1.79 15.47 -21.91
C GLY A 220 -1.53 16.86 -21.29
N GLY A 221 -2.17 17.25 -20.18
CA GLY A 221 -1.80 18.44 -19.42
C GLY A 221 -0.68 18.13 -18.41
N GLU A 222 0.38 18.95 -18.43
CA GLU A 222 1.70 18.77 -17.79
C GLU A 222 1.75 18.10 -16.40
#